data_AF-A0A4Q6XZK7-F1
#
_entry.id   AF-A0A4Q6XZK7-F1
#
_cell.length_a   1.000
_cell.length_b   1.000
_cell.length_c   1.000
_cell.angle_alpha   90.00
_cell.angle_beta   90.00
_cell.angle_gamma   90.00
#
_symmetry.space_group_name_H-M   'P 1'
#
loop_
_entity.id
_entity.type
_entity.pdbx_description
1 polymer ?
#
loop_
_entity_poly.entity_id
_entity_poly.type
_entity_poly.pdbx_seq_one_letter_code
_entity_poly.pdbx_strand_id
1 'polypeptide(L)'
;MQVGLIGLGAMGRGMAENLAKGGHDVLIWNRSGDGGKPIAGARLVETPAEVFQSELVLTMLSDDAAIRSVVLDAGLLAGARPGLIHAVTATISVAFAEELAAAHAAAGIGYLSAPVFGRPDAAAAGQLSVVVAGDPAAIETARPAFEAISRKIWLLGEHPRQANAAKIAGNMMITFAIEAMAEALVLVGDNGVTTDAFFELMLGTLFGGRIYETYSKSIAAGNYEPGFRMQLGLKDLRLATEAAQTAGKRLPMLDAVRTRMSEAVDAGMGEKDWSAIAEMLLSKP
;
A
#
# COMPACT_ATOMS: atom_id res chain seq x y z
N MET A 1 -22.84 8.38 5.04
CA MET A 1 -22.09 8.68 6.28
C MET A 1 -21.03 9.74 6.00
N GLN A 2 -20.62 10.47 7.02
CA GLN A 2 -19.47 11.37 6.93
C GLN A 2 -18.17 10.56 7.02
N VAL A 3 -17.31 10.70 6.01
CA VAL A 3 -16.03 9.99 5.91
C VAL A 3 -14.89 10.99 5.89
N GLY A 4 -13.99 10.86 6.84
CA GLY A 4 -12.74 11.59 6.89
C GLY A 4 -11.63 10.88 6.11
N LEU A 5 -10.76 11.62 5.44
CA LEU A 5 -9.54 11.10 4.83
C LEU A 5 -8.33 11.97 5.16
N ILE A 6 -7.32 11.34 5.77
CA ILE A 6 -6.01 11.94 6.03
C ILE A 6 -4.99 11.42 5.02
N GLY A 7 -4.36 12.34 4.31
CA GLY A 7 -3.31 12.06 3.33
C GLY A 7 -3.82 12.13 1.88
N LEU A 8 -3.39 13.17 1.16
CA LEU A 8 -3.84 13.47 -0.21
C LEU A 8 -2.74 13.28 -1.25
N GLY A 9 -1.94 12.22 -1.07
CA GLY A 9 -1.06 11.71 -2.13
C GLY A 9 -1.86 11.11 -3.30
N ALA A 10 -1.17 10.52 -4.27
CA ALA A 10 -1.79 9.96 -5.48
C ALA A 10 -2.91 8.93 -5.17
N MET A 11 -2.70 8.07 -4.17
CA MET A 11 -3.71 7.11 -3.71
C MET A 11 -4.89 7.80 -3.02
N GLY A 12 -4.62 8.67 -2.05
CA GLY A 12 -5.66 9.34 -1.24
C GLY A 12 -6.59 10.20 -2.07
N ARG A 13 -6.08 10.91 -3.09
CA ARG A 13 -6.92 11.70 -4.00
C ARG A 13 -7.94 10.84 -4.75
N GLY A 14 -7.50 9.73 -5.34
CA GLY A 14 -8.40 8.81 -6.02
C GLY A 14 -9.45 8.22 -5.07
N MET A 15 -9.07 7.94 -3.82
CA MET A 15 -10.01 7.48 -2.79
C MET A 15 -11.04 8.55 -2.41
N ALA A 16 -10.61 9.80 -2.17
CA ALA A 16 -11.52 10.90 -1.83
C ALA A 16 -12.56 11.16 -2.93
N GLU A 17 -12.14 11.15 -4.19
CA GLU A 17 -13.04 11.31 -5.33
C GLU A 17 -14.08 10.20 -5.40
N ASN A 18 -13.67 8.95 -5.14
CA ASN A 18 -14.57 7.81 -5.18
C ASN A 18 -15.52 7.76 -3.99
N LEU A 19 -15.08 8.16 -2.80
CA LEU A 19 -15.95 8.34 -1.64
C LEU A 19 -17.03 9.40 -1.93
N ALA A 20 -16.65 10.54 -2.50
CA ALA A 20 -17.60 11.60 -2.86
C ALA A 20 -18.61 11.12 -3.93
N LYS A 21 -18.14 10.44 -4.98
CA LYS A 21 -19.02 9.82 -6.01
C LYS A 21 -19.94 8.76 -5.44
N GLY A 22 -19.51 8.06 -4.40
CA GLY A 22 -20.32 7.10 -3.63
C GLY A 22 -21.38 7.74 -2.75
N GLY A 23 -21.51 9.08 -2.74
CA GLY A 23 -22.52 9.80 -1.97
C GLY A 23 -22.16 10.02 -0.50
N HIS A 24 -20.89 9.86 -0.11
CA HIS A 24 -20.41 10.18 1.23
C HIS A 24 -20.18 11.70 1.40
N ASP A 25 -20.38 12.20 2.62
CA ASP A 25 -19.94 13.55 3.00
C ASP A 25 -18.45 13.47 3.37
N VAL A 26 -17.57 13.95 2.51
CA VAL A 26 -16.13 13.70 2.63
C VAL A 26 -15.40 14.89 3.21
N LEU A 27 -14.72 14.70 4.34
CA LEU A 27 -13.76 15.65 4.90
C LEU A 27 -12.34 15.18 4.57
N ILE A 28 -11.52 16.07 4.04
CA ILE A 28 -10.13 15.75 3.66
C ILE A 28 -9.14 16.65 4.36
N TRP A 29 -7.99 16.10 4.72
CA TRP A 29 -6.87 16.85 5.27
C TRP A 29 -5.54 16.34 4.75
N ASN A 30 -4.59 17.25 4.55
CA ASN A 30 -3.21 16.93 4.20
C ASN A 30 -2.24 17.90 4.90
N ARG A 31 -1.07 17.40 5.30
CA ARG A 31 -0.06 18.18 6.02
C ARG A 31 0.40 19.45 5.29
N SER A 32 0.44 19.43 3.96
CA SER A 32 0.84 20.59 3.14
C SER A 32 -0.18 21.73 3.12
N GLY A 33 -1.37 21.54 3.71
CA GLY A 33 -2.44 22.54 3.80
C GLY A 33 -3.20 22.76 2.49
N ASP A 34 -2.54 22.72 1.33
CA ASP A 34 -3.18 22.95 0.04
C ASP A 34 -3.92 21.72 -0.51
N GLY A 35 -3.54 20.51 -0.08
CA GLY A 35 -4.07 19.25 -0.60
C GLY A 35 -3.87 19.04 -2.11
N GLY A 36 -3.39 20.06 -2.86
CA GLY A 36 -3.37 20.19 -4.31
C GLY A 36 -4.64 20.86 -4.90
N LYS A 37 -5.07 20.42 -6.09
CA LYS A 37 -6.32 20.89 -6.72
C LYS A 37 -7.58 20.51 -5.91
N PRO A 38 -8.61 21.36 -5.83
CA PRO A 38 -9.87 21.00 -5.17
C PRO A 38 -10.44 19.67 -5.67
N ILE A 39 -11.01 18.87 -4.75
CA ILE A 39 -11.66 17.60 -5.07
C ILE A 39 -13.17 17.83 -5.03
N ALA A 40 -13.86 17.60 -6.15
CA ALA A 40 -15.30 17.81 -6.23
C ALA A 40 -16.03 16.88 -5.25
N GLY A 41 -16.94 17.43 -4.45
CA GLY A 41 -17.71 16.68 -3.45
C GLY A 41 -16.96 16.34 -2.16
N ALA A 42 -15.73 16.86 -1.98
CA ALA A 42 -14.99 16.73 -0.73
C ALA A 42 -14.60 18.11 -0.18
N ARG A 43 -14.69 18.28 1.14
CA ARG A 43 -14.36 19.52 1.85
C ARG A 43 -13.00 19.41 2.52
N LEU A 44 -12.08 20.27 2.11
CA LEU A 44 -10.78 20.43 2.77
C LEU A 44 -10.98 21.12 4.12
N VAL A 45 -10.44 20.54 5.18
CA VAL A 45 -10.44 21.09 6.55
C VAL A 45 -9.05 21.56 6.94
N GLU A 46 -8.94 22.43 7.94
CA GLU A 46 -7.67 23.05 8.33
C GLU A 46 -6.83 22.11 9.21
N THR A 47 -7.50 21.33 10.06
CA THR A 47 -6.85 20.46 11.05
C THR A 47 -7.25 19.00 10.88
N PRO A 48 -6.35 18.05 11.23
CA PRO A 48 -6.72 16.63 11.22
C PRO A 48 -7.73 16.28 12.33
N ALA A 49 -7.84 17.11 13.37
CA ALA A 49 -8.84 16.95 14.44
C ALA A 49 -10.28 17.09 13.92
N GLU A 50 -10.51 17.98 12.94
CA GLU A 50 -11.82 18.11 12.27
C GLU A 50 -12.19 16.82 11.51
N VAL A 51 -11.21 16.15 10.91
CA VAL A 51 -11.43 14.86 10.22
C VAL A 51 -11.88 13.79 11.22
N PHE A 52 -11.30 13.77 12.43
CA PHE A 52 -11.64 12.84 13.52
C PHE A 52 -13.01 13.09 14.18
N GLN A 53 -13.79 14.07 13.70
CA GLN A 53 -15.22 14.22 14.03
C GLN A 53 -16.15 13.42 13.09
N SER A 54 -15.59 12.78 12.06
CA SER A 54 -16.33 11.93 11.13
C SER A 54 -16.81 10.62 11.77
N GLU A 55 -17.70 9.90 11.10
CA GLU A 55 -18.14 8.57 11.56
C GLU A 55 -17.07 7.51 11.28
N LEU A 56 -16.40 7.64 10.13
CA LEU A 56 -15.28 6.82 9.69
C LEU A 56 -14.13 7.73 9.27
N VAL A 57 -12.90 7.41 9.65
CA VAL A 57 -11.69 8.07 9.14
C VAL A 57 -10.80 7.04 8.45
N LEU A 58 -10.38 7.35 7.22
CA LEU A 58 -9.34 6.62 6.51
C LEU A 58 -8.01 7.39 6.60
N THR A 59 -6.92 6.68 6.87
CA THR A 59 -5.57 7.26 6.79
C THR A 59 -4.75 6.60 5.70
N MET A 60 -4.24 7.41 4.77
CA MET A 60 -3.43 7.01 3.62
C MET A 60 -2.13 7.83 3.58
N LEU A 61 -1.20 7.49 4.48
CA LEU A 61 0.11 8.13 4.64
C LEU A 61 1.26 7.17 4.27
N SER A 62 2.48 7.67 4.23
CA SER A 62 3.65 6.96 3.67
C SER A 62 4.11 5.77 4.50
N ASP A 63 4.11 5.90 5.82
CA ASP A 63 4.77 4.99 6.76
C ASP A 63 4.28 5.18 8.20
N ASP A 64 4.81 4.34 9.09
CA ASP A 64 4.54 4.31 10.52
C ASP A 64 4.82 5.67 11.19
N ALA A 65 5.92 6.34 10.84
CA ALA A 65 6.32 7.61 11.46
C ALA A 65 5.35 8.73 11.09
N ALA A 66 4.91 8.78 9.84
CA ALA A 66 3.92 9.74 9.38
C ALA A 66 2.58 9.57 10.12
N ILE A 67 2.12 8.33 10.30
CA ILE A 67 0.87 8.05 11.01
C ILE A 67 1.01 8.30 12.51
N ARG A 68 2.12 7.88 13.13
CA ARG A 68 2.40 8.16 14.55
C ARG A 68 2.35 9.66 14.82
N SER A 69 3.09 10.44 14.04
CA SER A 69 3.17 11.89 14.21
C SER A 69 1.80 12.56 14.12
N VAL A 70 0.97 12.15 13.16
CA VAL A 70 -0.35 12.75 12.95
C VAL A 70 -1.38 12.25 13.96
N VAL A 71 -1.38 10.96 14.31
CA VAL A 71 -2.49 10.35 15.08
C VAL A 71 -2.17 10.25 16.57
N LEU A 72 -0.99 9.73 16.91
CA LEU A 72 -0.61 9.45 18.30
C LEU A 72 0.04 10.68 18.95
N ASP A 73 1.11 11.21 18.35
CA ASP A 73 1.90 12.29 18.96
C ASP A 73 1.13 13.61 19.04
N ALA A 74 0.26 13.87 18.05
CA ALA A 74 -0.65 15.02 18.07
C ALA A 74 -1.90 14.80 18.95
N GLY A 75 -2.06 13.63 19.58
CA GLY A 75 -3.13 13.35 20.53
C GLY A 75 -4.53 13.30 19.92
N LEU A 76 -4.68 13.01 18.61
CA LEU A 76 -5.97 13.07 17.92
C LEU A 76 -7.02 12.14 18.52
N LEU A 77 -6.60 11.01 19.08
CA LEU A 77 -7.50 10.05 19.72
C LEU A 77 -8.25 10.67 20.90
N ALA A 78 -7.64 11.58 21.67
CA ALA A 78 -8.28 12.15 22.85
C ALA A 78 -9.46 13.08 22.52
N GLY A 79 -9.44 13.70 21.33
CA GLY A 79 -10.47 14.63 20.86
C GLY A 79 -11.45 14.03 19.85
N ALA A 80 -11.34 12.73 19.56
CA ALA A 80 -12.15 12.08 18.57
C ALA A 80 -13.63 11.99 18.99
N ARG A 81 -14.53 11.95 18.01
CA ARG A 81 -15.96 11.70 18.28
C ARG A 81 -16.15 10.33 18.95
N PRO A 82 -17.09 10.19 19.90
CA PRO A 82 -17.51 8.88 20.40
C PRO A 82 -18.08 7.99 19.29
N GLY A 83 -17.64 6.73 19.23
CA GLY A 83 -18.07 5.77 18.20
C GLY A 83 -17.37 5.92 16.85
N LEU A 84 -16.34 6.78 16.74
CA LEU A 84 -15.47 6.84 15.56
C LEU A 84 -14.85 5.47 15.25
N ILE A 85 -14.77 5.13 13.97
CA ILE A 85 -13.91 4.07 13.45
C ILE A 85 -12.75 4.71 12.67
N HIS A 86 -11.52 4.39 13.04
CA HIS A 86 -10.33 4.78 12.29
C HIS A 86 -9.75 3.56 11.56
N ALA A 87 -9.75 3.60 10.24
CA ALA A 87 -9.19 2.57 9.38
C ALA A 87 -7.87 3.05 8.74
N VAL A 88 -6.77 2.38 9.07
CA VAL A 88 -5.47 2.66 8.43
C VAL A 88 -5.37 1.88 7.13
N THR A 89 -5.39 2.61 6.02
CA THR A 89 -5.35 2.07 4.65
C THR A 89 -3.94 2.06 4.04
N ALA A 90 -2.97 2.62 4.76
CA ALA A 90 -1.56 2.61 4.41
C ALA A 90 -0.90 1.25 4.67
N THR A 91 0.29 1.05 4.09
CA THR A 91 1.14 -0.09 4.42
C THR A 91 2.09 0.31 5.56
N ILE A 92 1.84 -0.25 6.75
CA ILE A 92 2.59 -0.03 8.00
C ILE A 92 3.11 -1.35 8.58
N SER A 93 4.05 -1.28 9.51
CA SER A 93 4.56 -2.46 10.21
C SER A 93 3.47 -3.20 11.00
N VAL A 94 3.70 -4.50 11.21
CA VAL A 94 2.84 -5.35 12.04
C VAL A 94 2.85 -4.86 13.49
N ALA A 95 4.02 -4.51 14.02
CA ALA A 95 4.18 -4.03 15.40
C ALA A 95 3.45 -2.69 15.61
N PHE A 96 3.55 -1.76 14.67
CA PHE A 96 2.86 -0.48 14.79
C PHE A 96 1.34 -0.62 14.65
N ALA A 97 0.85 -1.57 13.85
CA ALA A 97 -0.58 -1.87 13.82
C ALA A 97 -1.10 -2.40 15.17
N GLU A 98 -0.30 -3.16 15.92
CA GLU A 98 -0.65 -3.60 17.27
C GLU A 98 -0.64 -2.43 18.28
N GLU A 99 0.35 -1.54 18.17
CA GLU A 99 0.40 -0.33 18.99
C GLU A 99 -0.81 0.57 18.74
N LEU A 100 -1.17 0.81 17.47
CA LEU A 100 -2.35 1.57 17.11
C LEU A 100 -3.61 0.92 17.67
N ALA A 101 -3.77 -0.40 17.54
CA ALA A 101 -4.92 -1.11 18.11
C ALA A 101 -5.03 -0.89 19.63
N ALA A 102 -3.91 -0.97 20.36
CA ALA A 102 -3.89 -0.73 21.79
C ALA A 102 -4.23 0.73 22.15
N ALA A 103 -3.66 1.70 21.44
CA ALA A 103 -3.92 3.12 21.65
C ALA A 103 -5.39 3.50 21.39
N HIS A 104 -5.99 2.94 20.33
CA HIS A 104 -7.41 3.17 20.01
C HIS A 104 -8.32 2.52 21.04
N ALA A 105 -8.01 1.29 21.48
CA ALA A 105 -8.76 0.62 22.54
C ALA A 105 -8.73 1.42 23.85
N ALA A 106 -7.57 1.96 24.25
CA ALA A 106 -7.42 2.82 25.43
C ALA A 106 -8.24 4.11 25.34
N ALA A 107 -8.44 4.65 24.12
CA ALA A 107 -9.27 5.81 23.86
C ALA A 107 -10.76 5.49 23.63
N GLY A 108 -11.15 4.21 23.60
CA GLY A 108 -12.52 3.80 23.28
C GLY A 108 -12.93 4.03 21.83
N ILE A 109 -11.97 4.01 20.89
CA ILE A 109 -12.18 4.26 19.46
C ILE A 109 -12.05 2.94 18.70
N GLY A 110 -12.90 2.73 17.68
CA GLY A 110 -12.78 1.57 16.79
C GLY A 110 -11.55 1.68 15.90
N TYR A 111 -10.80 0.59 15.75
CA TYR A 111 -9.61 0.54 14.89
C TYR A 111 -9.67 -0.64 13.92
N LEU A 112 -9.39 -0.34 12.64
CA LEU A 112 -9.24 -1.33 11.58
C LEU A 112 -7.90 -1.14 10.89
N SER A 113 -7.24 -2.25 10.57
CA SER A 113 -6.21 -2.24 9.53
C SER A 113 -6.90 -2.59 8.22
N ALA A 114 -6.81 -1.72 7.22
CA ALA A 114 -7.44 -1.87 5.91
C ALA A 114 -6.48 -1.56 4.74
N PRO A 115 -5.22 -2.06 4.72
CA PRO A 115 -4.30 -1.82 3.62
C PRO A 115 -4.87 -2.25 2.26
N VAL A 116 -4.37 -1.62 1.19
CA VAL A 116 -4.89 -1.85 -0.16
C VAL A 116 -3.86 -2.45 -1.11
N PHE A 117 -4.31 -3.32 -2.02
CA PHE A 117 -3.60 -3.64 -3.25
C PHE A 117 -4.19 -2.85 -4.42
N GLY A 118 -3.31 -2.27 -5.23
CA GLY A 118 -3.67 -1.39 -6.32
C GLY A 118 -2.67 -0.24 -6.42
N ARG A 119 -2.52 0.28 -7.62
CA ARG A 119 -1.70 1.46 -7.93
C ARG A 119 -2.62 2.69 -8.05
N PRO A 120 -2.08 3.92 -8.20
CA PRO A 120 -2.89 5.13 -8.27
C PRO A 120 -3.99 5.12 -9.35
N ASP A 121 -3.75 4.46 -10.48
CA ASP A 121 -4.75 4.22 -11.53
C ASP A 121 -5.96 3.42 -11.01
N ALA A 122 -5.72 2.36 -10.25
CA ALA A 122 -6.78 1.56 -9.61
C ALA A 122 -7.49 2.34 -8.50
N ALA A 123 -6.77 3.18 -7.75
CA ALA A 123 -7.38 4.06 -6.75
C ALA A 123 -8.32 5.08 -7.39
N ALA A 124 -7.91 5.72 -8.49
CA ALA A 124 -8.75 6.66 -9.23
C ALA A 124 -9.99 5.99 -9.84
N ALA A 125 -9.87 4.74 -10.27
CA ALA A 125 -10.97 3.97 -10.84
C ALA A 125 -11.90 3.29 -9.81
N GLY A 126 -11.63 3.40 -8.50
CA GLY A 126 -12.40 2.69 -7.47
C GLY A 126 -12.24 1.16 -7.55
N GLN A 127 -11.08 0.70 -8.03
CA GLN A 127 -10.78 -0.70 -8.33
C GLN A 127 -9.71 -1.30 -7.41
N LEU A 128 -9.53 -0.72 -6.21
CA LEU A 128 -8.62 -1.28 -5.21
C LEU A 128 -9.09 -2.67 -4.75
N SER A 129 -8.17 -3.44 -4.18
CA SER A 129 -8.49 -4.58 -3.32
C SER A 129 -8.19 -4.18 -1.89
N VAL A 130 -9.23 -3.96 -1.09
CA VAL A 130 -9.10 -3.63 0.33
C VAL A 130 -8.90 -4.93 1.10
N VAL A 131 -7.86 -4.98 1.92
CA VAL A 131 -7.53 -6.12 2.79
C VAL A 131 -7.77 -5.65 4.21
N VAL A 132 -8.85 -6.09 4.83
CA VAL A 132 -9.30 -5.57 6.13
C VAL A 132 -9.28 -6.63 7.22
N ALA A 133 -8.83 -6.22 8.41
CA ALA A 133 -8.90 -6.99 9.63
C ALA A 133 -9.18 -6.08 10.84
N GLY A 134 -9.94 -6.60 11.81
CA GLY A 134 -10.41 -5.88 12.99
C GLY A 134 -11.80 -6.33 13.44
N ASP A 135 -12.45 -5.56 14.31
CA ASP A 135 -13.80 -5.87 14.82
C ASP A 135 -14.80 -6.04 13.66
N PRO A 136 -15.47 -7.20 13.52
CA PRO A 136 -16.48 -7.44 12.49
C PRO A 136 -17.57 -6.37 12.41
N ALA A 137 -18.03 -5.84 13.55
CA ALA A 137 -19.08 -4.82 13.55
C ALA A 137 -18.57 -3.47 12.99
N ALA A 138 -17.32 -3.11 13.31
CA ALA A 138 -16.68 -1.95 12.73
C ALA A 138 -16.43 -2.13 11.21
N ILE A 139 -16.08 -3.35 10.77
CA ILE A 139 -15.93 -3.66 9.34
C ILE A 139 -17.26 -3.49 8.61
N GLU A 140 -18.37 -4.01 9.13
CA GLU A 140 -19.68 -3.84 8.51
C GLU A 140 -20.10 -2.37 8.43
N THR A 141 -19.80 -1.59 9.47
CA THR A 141 -20.06 -0.13 9.47
C THR A 141 -19.21 0.57 8.41
N ALA A 142 -17.94 0.20 8.24
CA ALA A 142 -17.04 0.79 7.25
C ALA A 142 -17.24 0.28 5.82
N ARG A 143 -17.98 -0.83 5.63
CA ARG A 143 -18.16 -1.53 4.35
C ARG A 143 -18.60 -0.61 3.20
N PRO A 144 -19.61 0.28 3.33
CA PRO A 144 -20.03 1.13 2.22
C PRO A 144 -18.91 2.04 1.70
N ALA A 145 -18.06 2.57 2.59
CA ALA A 145 -16.93 3.40 2.21
C ALA A 145 -15.82 2.58 1.53
N PHE A 146 -15.58 1.35 1.98
CA PHE A 146 -14.65 0.42 1.31
C PHE A 146 -15.16 0.00 -0.07
N GLU A 147 -16.47 -0.22 -0.24
CA GLU A 147 -17.08 -0.53 -1.54
C GLU A 147 -16.94 0.64 -2.53
N ALA A 148 -17.05 1.89 -2.06
CA ALA A 148 -16.87 3.06 -2.92
C ALA A 148 -15.46 3.12 -3.55
N ILE A 149 -14.42 2.67 -2.83
CA ILE A 149 -13.02 2.77 -3.29
C ILE A 149 -12.46 1.48 -3.91
N SER A 150 -13.21 0.37 -3.88
CA SER A 150 -12.67 -0.95 -4.16
C SER A 150 -13.56 -1.82 -5.04
N ARG A 151 -12.93 -2.69 -5.82
CA ARG A 151 -13.62 -3.78 -6.52
C ARG A 151 -13.95 -4.93 -5.59
N LYS A 152 -13.10 -5.15 -4.59
CA LYS A 152 -13.20 -6.29 -3.68
C LYS A 152 -12.65 -5.96 -2.30
N ILE A 153 -13.40 -6.41 -1.29
CA ILE A 153 -13.00 -6.38 0.11
C ILE A 153 -12.64 -7.82 0.52
N TRP A 154 -11.47 -7.99 1.12
CA TRP A 154 -10.99 -9.25 1.66
C TRP A 154 -10.97 -9.16 3.18
N LEU A 155 -11.68 -10.07 3.84
CA LEU A 155 -11.72 -10.19 5.30
C LEU A 155 -10.61 -11.14 5.75
N LEU A 156 -9.58 -10.63 6.43
CA LEU A 156 -8.38 -11.39 6.78
C LEU A 156 -8.34 -11.87 8.23
N GLY A 157 -9.25 -11.36 9.07
CA GLY A 157 -9.42 -11.80 10.45
C GLY A 157 -9.83 -10.68 11.39
N GLU A 158 -9.89 -10.99 12.68
CA GLU A 158 -10.38 -10.07 13.72
C GLU A 158 -9.25 -9.23 14.34
N HIS A 159 -7.99 -9.59 14.11
CA HIS A 159 -6.84 -8.84 14.61
C HIS A 159 -6.24 -7.96 13.50
N PRO A 160 -6.18 -6.62 13.68
CA PRO A 160 -5.69 -5.70 12.65
C PRO A 160 -4.36 -6.10 12.01
N ARG A 161 -3.41 -6.59 12.82
CA ARG A 161 -2.09 -7.08 12.40
C ARG A 161 -2.12 -8.12 11.27
N GLN A 162 -3.21 -8.89 11.14
CA GLN A 162 -3.37 -9.92 10.09
C GLN A 162 -3.44 -9.29 8.70
N ALA A 163 -4.15 -8.17 8.54
CA ALA A 163 -4.21 -7.47 7.26
C ALA A 163 -2.86 -6.84 6.89
N ASN A 164 -2.13 -6.29 7.88
CA ASN A 164 -0.78 -5.76 7.66
C ASN A 164 0.19 -6.85 7.20
N ALA A 165 0.22 -8.00 7.90
CA ALA A 165 1.06 -9.12 7.53
C ALA A 165 0.74 -9.63 6.11
N ALA A 166 -0.55 -9.76 5.76
CA ALA A 166 -0.98 -10.17 4.43
C ALA A 166 -0.54 -9.15 3.34
N LYS A 167 -0.67 -7.85 3.62
CA LYS A 167 -0.23 -6.79 2.70
C LYS A 167 1.28 -6.84 2.47
N ILE A 168 2.07 -6.90 3.54
CA ILE A 168 3.53 -6.96 3.51
C ILE A 168 3.98 -8.21 2.75
N ALA A 169 3.39 -9.38 3.04
CA ALA A 169 3.70 -10.62 2.35
C ALA A 169 3.36 -10.56 0.86
N GLY A 170 2.23 -9.95 0.47
CA GLY A 170 1.89 -9.79 -0.94
C GLY A 170 2.83 -8.85 -1.69
N ASN A 171 3.24 -7.73 -1.09
CA ASN A 171 4.24 -6.85 -1.71
C ASN A 171 5.61 -7.53 -1.80
N MET A 172 6.01 -8.32 -0.80
CA MET A 172 7.20 -9.18 -0.87
C MET A 172 7.11 -10.15 -2.06
N MET A 173 5.99 -10.86 -2.23
CA MET A 173 5.79 -11.77 -3.37
C MET A 173 5.89 -11.07 -4.73
N ILE A 174 5.42 -9.81 -4.85
CA ILE A 174 5.56 -9.04 -6.08
C ILE A 174 7.03 -8.79 -6.41
N THR A 175 7.83 -8.37 -5.43
CA THR A 175 9.27 -8.15 -5.65
C THR A 175 10.00 -9.44 -6.03
N PHE A 176 9.59 -10.58 -5.46
CA PHE A 176 10.15 -11.89 -5.80
C PHE A 176 9.82 -12.29 -7.24
N ALA A 177 8.61 -12.00 -7.72
CA ALA A 177 8.24 -12.27 -9.10
C ALA A 177 9.06 -11.41 -10.07
N ILE A 178 9.25 -10.12 -9.76
CA ILE A 178 10.08 -9.21 -10.56
C ILE A 178 11.53 -9.73 -10.63
N GLU A 179 12.10 -10.08 -9.48
CA GLU A 179 13.46 -10.60 -9.40
C GLU A 179 13.62 -11.91 -10.18
N ALA A 180 12.68 -12.84 -10.01
CA ALA A 180 12.69 -14.13 -10.70
C ALA A 180 12.63 -13.95 -12.23
N MET A 181 11.83 -12.99 -12.72
CA MET A 181 11.81 -12.63 -14.15
C MET A 181 13.18 -12.09 -14.60
N ALA A 182 13.78 -11.19 -13.83
CA ALA A 182 15.07 -10.59 -14.18
C ALA A 182 16.19 -11.64 -14.24
N GLU A 183 16.32 -12.51 -13.24
CA GLU A 183 17.33 -13.58 -13.23
C GLU A 183 17.11 -14.60 -14.34
N ALA A 184 15.86 -14.96 -14.64
CA ALA A 184 15.55 -15.84 -15.76
C ALA A 184 15.99 -15.23 -17.09
N LEU A 185 15.83 -13.92 -17.28
CA LEU A 185 16.26 -13.23 -18.50
C LEU A 185 17.79 -13.24 -18.68
N VAL A 186 18.56 -13.16 -17.60
CA VAL A 186 20.03 -13.34 -17.67
C VAL A 186 20.36 -14.73 -18.21
N LEU A 187 19.76 -15.77 -17.62
CA LEU A 187 20.02 -17.15 -18.00
C LEU A 187 19.68 -17.41 -19.48
N VAL A 188 18.50 -17.01 -19.92
CA VAL A 188 18.04 -17.31 -21.29
C VAL A 188 18.72 -16.41 -22.33
N GLY A 189 19.08 -15.17 -21.96
CA GLY A 189 19.84 -14.26 -22.80
C GLY A 189 21.24 -14.79 -23.13
N ASP A 190 21.95 -15.35 -22.16
CA ASP A 190 23.25 -16.01 -22.36
C ASP A 190 23.17 -17.24 -23.29
N ASN A 191 21.97 -17.77 -23.49
CA ASN A 191 21.67 -18.90 -24.38
C ASN A 191 20.98 -18.47 -25.69
N GLY A 192 20.94 -17.17 -26.00
CA GLY A 192 20.43 -16.65 -27.28
C GLY A 192 18.91 -16.59 -27.41
N VAL A 193 18.16 -16.77 -26.32
CA VAL A 193 16.70 -16.60 -26.30
C VAL A 193 16.39 -15.13 -26.04
N THR A 194 15.51 -14.53 -26.86
CA THR A 194 15.10 -13.14 -26.69
C THR A 194 14.12 -12.98 -25.53
N THR A 195 14.15 -11.80 -24.88
CA THR A 195 13.21 -11.44 -23.81
C THR A 195 11.75 -11.63 -24.22
N ASP A 196 11.38 -11.18 -25.43
CA ASP A 196 10.01 -11.28 -25.94
C ASP A 196 9.58 -12.73 -26.12
N ALA A 197 10.41 -13.56 -26.76
CA ALA A 197 10.08 -14.97 -26.98
C ALA A 197 9.98 -15.74 -25.65
N PHE A 198 10.85 -15.43 -24.68
CA PHE A 198 10.80 -16.07 -23.37
C PHE A 198 9.52 -15.70 -22.61
N PHE A 199 9.15 -14.41 -22.56
CA PHE A 199 7.92 -14.00 -21.89
C PHE A 199 6.66 -14.47 -22.61
N GLU A 200 6.63 -14.51 -23.94
CA GLU A 200 5.52 -15.11 -24.69
C GLU A 200 5.29 -16.57 -24.26
N LEU A 201 6.37 -17.37 -24.20
CA LEU A 201 6.30 -18.76 -23.74
C LEU A 201 5.82 -18.87 -22.29
N MET A 202 6.40 -18.10 -21.37
CA MET A 202 6.10 -18.19 -19.94
C MET A 202 4.68 -17.71 -19.60
N LEU A 203 4.24 -16.57 -20.15
CA LEU A 203 2.90 -16.03 -19.92
C LEU A 203 1.82 -16.86 -20.60
N GLY A 204 2.13 -17.49 -21.74
CA GLY A 204 1.22 -18.39 -22.45
C GLY A 204 1.05 -19.76 -21.80
N THR A 205 1.83 -20.09 -20.78
CA THR A 205 1.85 -21.43 -20.16
C THR A 205 1.78 -21.40 -18.63
N LEU A 206 2.93 -21.22 -17.96
CA LEU A 206 3.12 -21.49 -16.54
C LEU A 206 2.85 -20.27 -15.64
N PHE A 207 3.13 -19.06 -16.13
CA PHE A 207 3.18 -17.85 -15.32
C PHE A 207 2.15 -16.81 -15.78
N GLY A 208 0.87 -17.21 -15.78
CA GLY A 208 -0.24 -16.28 -16.03
C GLY A 208 -0.48 -15.33 -14.85
N GLY A 209 -1.12 -14.19 -15.13
CA GLY A 209 -1.65 -13.29 -14.11
C GLY A 209 -1.04 -11.89 -14.11
N ARG A 210 -1.80 -10.96 -13.52
CA ARG A 210 -1.57 -9.51 -13.64
C ARG A 210 -0.15 -9.05 -13.31
N ILE A 211 0.50 -9.63 -12.29
CA ILE A 211 1.83 -9.21 -11.85
C ILE A 211 2.90 -9.58 -12.89
N TYR A 212 2.93 -10.84 -13.33
CA TYR A 212 3.83 -11.28 -14.40
C TYR A 212 3.53 -10.56 -15.71
N GLU A 213 2.26 -10.38 -16.08
CA GLU A 213 1.87 -9.63 -17.29
C GLU A 213 2.28 -8.16 -17.26
N THR A 214 2.20 -7.51 -16.09
CA THR A 214 2.52 -6.08 -15.97
C THR A 214 4.02 -5.87 -16.04
N TYR A 215 4.79 -6.60 -15.23
CA TYR A 215 6.21 -6.33 -15.09
C TYR A 215 7.06 -6.98 -16.18
N SER A 216 6.62 -8.07 -16.81
CA SER A 216 7.27 -8.57 -18.03
C SER A 216 7.28 -7.51 -19.14
N LYS A 217 6.16 -6.80 -19.34
CA LYS A 217 6.06 -5.68 -20.30
C LYS A 217 6.97 -4.51 -19.93
N SER A 218 7.00 -4.11 -18.65
CA SER A 218 7.88 -3.03 -18.19
C SER A 218 9.36 -3.36 -18.41
N ILE A 219 9.76 -4.58 -18.03
CA ILE A 219 11.14 -5.07 -18.17
C ILE A 219 11.52 -5.20 -19.65
N ALA A 220 10.67 -5.82 -20.48
CA ALA A 220 10.94 -5.97 -21.91
C ALA A 220 11.07 -4.63 -22.64
N ALA A 221 10.29 -3.62 -22.22
CA ALA A 221 10.35 -2.28 -22.79
C ALA A 221 11.50 -1.41 -22.23
N GLY A 222 12.19 -1.83 -21.16
CA GLY A 222 13.14 -0.99 -20.43
C GLY A 222 12.54 0.32 -19.91
N ASN A 223 11.22 0.35 -19.70
CA ASN A 223 10.48 1.55 -19.30
C ASN A 223 9.97 1.40 -17.87
N TYR A 224 10.55 2.22 -16.98
CA TYR A 224 10.33 2.16 -15.54
C TYR A 224 9.71 3.44 -14.98
N GLU A 225 8.83 4.08 -15.76
CA GLU A 225 7.94 5.10 -15.21
C GLU A 225 7.14 4.53 -14.02
N PRO A 226 7.17 5.19 -12.84
CA PRO A 226 6.76 4.56 -11.60
C PRO A 226 5.25 4.34 -11.51
N GLY A 227 4.85 3.07 -11.54
CA GLY A 227 3.56 2.64 -11.00
C GLY A 227 3.61 2.46 -9.48
N PHE A 228 4.75 2.00 -8.98
CA PHE A 228 5.10 1.98 -7.55
C PHE A 228 6.60 2.20 -7.37
N ARG A 229 6.97 3.30 -6.70
CA ARG A 229 8.38 3.72 -6.57
C ARG A 229 9.21 2.69 -5.82
N MET A 230 10.42 2.44 -6.30
CA MET A 230 11.33 1.46 -5.72
C MET A 230 11.65 1.75 -4.25
N GLN A 231 11.80 3.01 -3.86
CA GLN A 231 12.04 3.37 -2.46
C GLN A 231 10.89 2.93 -1.53
N LEU A 232 9.64 2.95 -2.01
CA LEU A 232 8.49 2.44 -1.27
C LEU A 232 8.47 0.91 -1.22
N GLY A 233 8.88 0.24 -2.31
CA GLY A 233 9.11 -1.20 -2.34
C GLY A 233 10.15 -1.63 -1.30
N LEU A 234 11.28 -0.91 -1.23
CA LEU A 234 12.34 -1.19 -0.27
C LEU A 234 11.85 -1.01 1.17
N LYS A 235 11.04 0.02 1.43
CA LYS A 235 10.36 0.19 2.73
C LYS A 235 9.54 -1.05 3.07
N ASP A 236 8.71 -1.55 2.15
CA ASP A 236 7.86 -2.72 2.42
C ASP A 236 8.68 -4.01 2.66
N LEU A 237 9.83 -4.18 2.00
CA LEU A 237 10.75 -5.29 2.28
C LEU A 237 11.45 -5.17 3.65
N ARG A 238 11.69 -3.95 4.14
CA ARG A 238 12.15 -3.73 5.53
C ARG A 238 11.06 -4.14 6.52
N LEU A 239 9.80 -3.77 6.28
CA LEU A 239 8.67 -4.21 7.11
C LEU A 239 8.53 -5.74 7.14
N ALA A 240 8.74 -6.43 6.00
CA ALA A 240 8.74 -7.89 5.94
C ALA A 240 9.88 -8.49 6.79
N THR A 241 11.05 -7.85 6.77
CA THR A 241 12.23 -8.28 7.53
C THR A 241 11.98 -8.15 9.03
N GLU A 242 11.45 -7.01 9.46
CA GLU A 242 11.09 -6.73 10.86
C GLU A 242 10.04 -7.72 11.39
N ALA A 243 9.01 -8.00 10.59
CA ALA A 243 7.98 -8.97 10.94
C ALA A 243 8.55 -10.39 11.09
N ALA A 244 9.44 -10.81 10.18
CA ALA A 244 10.10 -12.11 10.26
C ALA A 244 11.02 -12.23 11.48
N GLN A 245 11.80 -11.18 11.76
CA GLN A 245 12.69 -11.12 12.92
C GLN A 245 11.92 -11.22 14.24
N THR A 246 10.80 -10.49 14.36
CA THR A 246 9.91 -10.55 15.52
C THR A 246 9.37 -11.97 15.75
N ALA A 247 9.11 -12.71 14.68
CA ALA A 247 8.67 -14.10 14.73
C ALA A 247 9.82 -15.13 14.90
N GLY A 248 11.08 -14.68 15.02
CA GLY A 248 12.25 -15.55 15.08
C GLY A 248 12.46 -16.39 13.81
N LYS A 249 12.05 -15.87 12.65
CA LYS A 249 12.16 -16.54 11.34
C LYS A 249 13.17 -15.85 10.46
N ARG A 250 13.85 -16.66 9.63
CA ARG A 250 14.72 -16.18 8.55
C ARG A 250 14.06 -16.45 7.21
N LEU A 251 14.08 -15.45 6.33
CA LEU A 251 13.51 -15.53 4.98
C LEU A 251 14.64 -15.26 3.95
N PRO A 252 15.37 -16.29 3.49
CA PRO A 252 16.59 -16.07 2.69
C PRO A 252 16.34 -15.33 1.37
N MET A 253 15.23 -15.61 0.68
CA MET A 253 14.88 -14.90 -0.56
C MET A 253 14.59 -13.42 -0.31
N LEU A 254 13.99 -13.09 0.84
CA LEU A 254 13.77 -11.69 1.24
C LEU A 254 15.11 -10.98 1.45
N ASP A 255 16.06 -11.61 2.13
CA ASP A 255 17.38 -11.02 2.36
C ASP A 255 18.08 -10.66 1.05
N ALA A 256 18.06 -11.57 0.07
CA ALA A 256 18.68 -11.37 -1.24
C ALA A 256 18.02 -10.22 -2.02
N VAL A 257 16.70 -10.27 -2.21
CA VAL A 257 15.96 -9.27 -3.00
C VAL A 257 16.01 -7.89 -2.34
N ARG A 258 15.91 -7.82 -1.01
CA ARG A 258 16.02 -6.56 -0.26
C ARG A 258 17.39 -5.93 -0.41
N THR A 259 18.47 -6.74 -0.38
CA THR A 259 19.84 -6.24 -0.57
C THR A 259 19.98 -5.61 -1.94
N ARG A 260 19.59 -6.33 -3.00
CA ARG A 260 19.64 -5.81 -4.38
C ARG A 260 18.80 -4.57 -4.57
N MET A 261 17.60 -4.53 -3.98
CA MET A 261 16.75 -3.35 -4.05
C MET A 261 17.37 -2.15 -3.32
N SER A 262 18.08 -2.39 -2.22
CA SER A 262 18.83 -1.35 -1.52
C SER A 262 19.95 -0.79 -2.41
N GLU A 263 20.74 -1.67 -3.04
CA GLU A 263 21.82 -1.28 -3.95
C GLU A 263 21.29 -0.45 -5.13
N ALA A 264 20.16 -0.86 -5.71
CA ALA A 264 19.51 -0.11 -6.80
C ALA A 264 19.03 1.29 -6.35
N VAL A 265 18.46 1.39 -5.14
CA VAL A 265 18.07 2.68 -4.56
C VAL A 265 19.29 3.57 -4.33
N ASP A 266 20.38 3.01 -3.78
CA ASP A 266 21.64 3.73 -3.55
C ASP A 266 22.30 4.17 -4.87
N ALA A 267 22.08 3.42 -5.95
CA ALA A 267 22.47 3.78 -7.32
C ALA A 267 21.54 4.83 -7.99
N GLY A 268 20.59 5.41 -7.25
CA GLY A 268 19.72 6.49 -7.73
C GLY A 268 18.44 6.04 -8.44
N MET A 269 18.07 4.76 -8.35
CA MET A 269 16.85 4.22 -8.97
C MET A 269 15.59 4.36 -8.09
N GLY A 270 15.70 4.99 -6.91
CA GLY A 270 14.62 5.04 -5.91
C GLY A 270 13.29 5.60 -6.40
N GLU A 271 13.31 6.57 -7.33
CA GLU A 271 12.11 7.20 -7.90
C GLU A 271 11.53 6.44 -9.11
N LYS A 272 12.27 5.47 -9.67
CA LYS A 272 11.77 4.60 -10.75
C LYS A 272 10.79 3.57 -10.19
N ASP A 273 10.04 2.92 -11.08
CA ASP A 273 9.25 1.75 -10.71
C ASP A 273 10.16 0.67 -10.09
N TRP A 274 9.68 -0.05 -9.07
CA TRP A 274 10.45 -1.15 -8.46
C TRP A 274 10.86 -2.26 -9.43
N SER A 275 10.25 -2.35 -10.62
CA SER A 275 10.69 -3.26 -11.68
C SER A 275 12.03 -2.87 -12.29
N ALA A 276 12.50 -1.63 -12.08
CA ALA A 276 13.84 -1.19 -12.48
C ALA A 276 14.96 -1.94 -11.73
N ILE A 277 14.66 -2.70 -10.66
CA ILE A 277 15.64 -3.58 -10.03
C ILE A 277 16.20 -4.61 -11.02
N ALA A 278 15.43 -4.97 -12.06
CA ALA A 278 15.86 -5.86 -13.13
C ALA A 278 17.08 -5.32 -13.89
N GLU A 279 17.22 -4.00 -14.02
CA GLU A 279 18.37 -3.38 -14.69
C GLU A 279 19.70 -3.66 -13.99
N MET A 280 19.69 -3.90 -12.68
CA MET A 280 20.90 -4.28 -11.94
C MET A 280 21.53 -5.58 -12.45
N LEU A 281 20.74 -6.41 -13.15
CA LEU A 281 21.19 -7.66 -13.76
C LEU A 281 21.34 -7.57 -15.28
N LEU A 282 20.44 -6.83 -15.93
CA LEU A 282 20.33 -6.81 -17.40
C LEU A 282 21.29 -5.80 -18.04
N SER A 283 21.69 -4.76 -17.30
CA SER A 283 22.74 -3.85 -17.75
C SER A 283 24.08 -4.58 -17.72
N LYS A 284 24.63 -4.90 -18.90
CA LYS A 284 26.01 -5.41 -19.01
C LYS A 284 26.99 -4.34 -18.49
N PRO A 285 28.06 -4.72 -17.78
CA PRO A 285 29.14 -3.80 -17.43
C PRO A 285 29.80 -3.19 -18.68
#